data_AF-A0AAX0VKL1-F1
#
_entry.id   AF-A0AAX0VKL1-F1
#
_cell.length_a   1.000
_cell.length_b   1.000
_cell.length_c   1.000
_cell.angle_alpha   90.00
_cell.angle_beta   90.00
_cell.angle_gamma   90.00
#
_symmetry.space_group_name_H-M   'P 1'
#
loop_
_entity.id
_entity.type
_entity.pdbx_description
1 polymer ?
#
loop_
_entity_poly.entity_id
_entity_poly.type
_entity_poly.pdbx_seq_one_letter_code
_entity_poly.pdbx_strand_id
1 'polypeptide(L)'
;MPDVTPPPPSRSWTRRSVLGGTGLAIAAGVAGCGRDEQAEQSSEGDEQATRLPAPDIITTAQWGAMQPNYYLQTLNERPSYLVIHHTTTPNVTDGSREAAESIAQVVQNAHMSPANDWGDTGQHFTVSRGGFAMEGRHGSRHALEGGQTFMLGVHALGFNAYALGIECEGLYMLNPPPQSLYAGLVPLVAYICQQYELPPSRIIGHRDVTATSCCGDAFYAKLPILREDVRLSLASGEYHVSEGFGADNLFDDAHVTPEYVEEERG
;
A
#
# COMPACT_ATOMS: atom_id res chain seq x y z
N MET A 1 -22.17 37.79 11.49
CA MET A 1 -20.72 37.64 11.77
C MET A 1 -20.53 37.69 13.28
N PRO A 2 -20.45 36.55 14.00
CA PRO A 2 -19.97 36.56 15.37
C PRO A 2 -18.44 36.53 15.38
N ASP A 3 -17.89 37.44 16.17
CA ASP A 3 -16.48 37.68 16.46
C ASP A 3 -15.90 36.49 17.25
N VAL A 4 -14.85 35.86 16.72
CA VAL A 4 -14.14 34.73 17.36
C VAL A 4 -12.69 35.14 17.51
N THR A 5 -12.34 35.58 18.71
CA THR A 5 -10.95 35.79 19.14
C THR A 5 -10.22 34.46 19.30
N PRO A 6 -9.00 34.29 18.75
CA PRO A 6 -8.24 33.04 18.88
C PRO A 6 -7.56 32.90 20.26
N PRO A 7 -7.38 31.67 20.77
CA PRO A 7 -6.68 31.42 22.03
C PRO A 7 -5.15 31.59 21.92
N PRO A 8 -4.45 31.84 23.04
CA PRO A 8 -3.00 32.09 23.06
C PRO A 8 -2.17 30.82 22.84
N PRO A 9 -0.90 30.95 22.37
CA PRO A 9 -0.05 29.81 22.04
C PRO A 9 0.44 29.04 23.28
N SER A 10 0.38 27.71 23.22
CA SER A 10 0.94 26.79 24.22
C SER A 10 2.46 26.64 24.07
N ARG A 11 3.13 26.56 25.23
CA ARG A 11 4.57 26.70 25.46
C ARG A 11 5.42 25.56 24.88
N SER A 12 6.55 25.95 24.30
CA SER A 12 7.68 25.09 23.93
C SER A 12 8.33 24.43 25.15
N TRP A 13 8.61 23.13 25.08
CA TRP A 13 9.47 22.45 26.04
C TRP A 13 10.87 22.30 25.45
N THR A 14 11.87 22.87 26.13
CA THR A 14 13.28 22.63 25.82
C THR A 14 14.07 22.33 27.09
N ARG A 15 14.80 21.20 27.01
CA ARG A 15 16.03 20.76 27.69
C ARG A 15 16.16 20.90 29.22
N ARG A 16 16.63 19.82 29.84
CA ARG A 16 17.91 19.84 30.58
C ARG A 16 18.48 18.44 30.85
N SER A 17 19.70 18.26 30.37
CA SER A 17 20.68 17.26 30.78
C SER A 17 21.01 17.42 32.27
N VAL A 18 21.21 16.30 32.98
CA VAL A 18 21.76 16.28 34.34
C VAL A 18 23.22 15.84 34.25
N LEU A 19 24.13 16.77 34.55
CA LEU A 19 25.51 16.51 34.94
C LEU A 19 25.56 16.62 36.47
N GLY A 20 25.87 15.52 37.14
CA GLY A 20 26.19 15.49 38.57
C GLY A 20 27.66 15.15 38.74
N GLY A 21 28.41 16.03 39.40
CA GLY A 21 29.85 15.88 39.64
C GLY A 21 30.22 15.54 41.08
N THR A 22 31.42 14.97 41.19
CA THR A 22 32.49 15.15 42.21
C THR A 22 32.36 14.59 43.65
N GLY A 23 33.44 13.87 44.03
CA GLY A 23 33.98 13.69 45.39
C GLY A 23 33.82 12.25 45.92
N LEU A 24 34.78 11.56 46.56
CA LEU A 24 36.10 11.87 47.10
C LEU A 24 36.79 10.51 47.42
N ALA A 25 38.12 10.42 47.33
CA ALA A 25 38.91 9.21 47.61
C ALA A 25 39.28 9.07 49.10
N ILE A 26 39.30 7.83 49.64
CA ILE A 26 40.19 7.34 50.73
C ILE A 26 40.48 5.84 50.52
N ALA A 27 41.75 5.46 50.70
CA ALA A 27 42.35 4.15 50.43
C ALA A 27 42.27 3.14 51.60
N ALA A 28 42.35 1.84 51.29
CA ALA A 28 43.11 0.81 52.03
C ALA A 28 43.06 -0.54 51.28
N GLY A 29 44.22 -1.15 51.02
CA GLY A 29 44.34 -2.40 50.28
C GLY A 29 44.14 -3.66 51.13
N VAL A 30 43.70 -4.73 50.48
CA VAL A 30 44.00 -6.12 50.87
C VAL A 30 44.14 -6.94 49.58
N ALA A 31 45.26 -7.63 49.42
CA ALA A 31 45.51 -8.58 48.36
C ALA A 31 44.62 -9.82 48.55
N GLY A 32 43.94 -10.25 47.48
CA GLY A 32 43.09 -11.43 47.49
C GLY A 32 42.82 -11.92 46.07
N CYS A 33 43.17 -13.18 45.83
CA CYS A 33 43.21 -13.88 44.55
C CYS A 33 41.91 -13.85 43.73
N GLY A 34 42.08 -13.67 42.42
CA GLY A 34 41.35 -14.31 41.32
C GLY A 34 39.84 -14.48 41.46
N ARG A 35 39.08 -13.66 40.73
CA ARG A 35 37.77 -14.03 40.21
C ARG A 35 37.63 -13.41 38.83
N ASP A 36 37.43 -14.28 37.85
CA ASP A 36 37.19 -13.94 36.45
C ASP A 36 36.01 -12.99 36.34
N GLU A 37 36.29 -11.74 35.95
CA GLU A 37 35.28 -10.85 35.37
C GLU A 37 35.00 -11.35 33.95
N GLN A 38 34.11 -12.34 33.84
CA GLN A 38 33.40 -12.59 32.59
C GLN A 38 32.51 -11.38 32.35
N ALA A 39 33.01 -10.46 31.52
CA ALA A 39 32.20 -9.47 30.87
C ALA A 39 31.14 -10.21 30.04
N GLU A 40 29.90 -10.27 30.56
CA GLU A 40 28.73 -10.56 29.76
C GLU A 40 28.58 -9.43 28.74
N GLN A 41 29.18 -9.63 27.57
CA GLN A 41 28.81 -8.91 26.37
C GLN A 41 27.40 -9.37 26.01
N SER A 42 26.40 -8.66 26.54
CA SER A 42 25.08 -8.64 25.94
C SER A 42 25.25 -8.12 24.52
N SER A 43 25.32 -9.02 23.54
CA SER A 43 25.13 -8.66 22.15
C SER A 43 23.66 -8.25 22.02
N GLU A 44 23.37 -6.98 22.26
CA GLU A 44 22.25 -6.32 21.62
C GLU A 44 22.57 -6.36 20.13
N GLY A 45 22.18 -7.47 19.49
CA GLY A 45 22.10 -7.55 18.05
C GLY A 45 21.12 -6.47 17.65
N ASP A 46 21.65 -5.38 17.10
CA ASP A 46 20.90 -4.47 16.26
C ASP A 46 20.47 -5.32 15.05
N GLU A 47 19.38 -6.10 15.20
CA GLU A 47 18.66 -6.69 14.09
C GLU A 47 18.14 -5.52 13.27
N GLN A 48 19.00 -4.98 12.39
CA GLN A 48 18.53 -4.15 11.29
C GLN A 48 17.54 -5.02 10.52
N ALA A 49 16.26 -4.80 10.78
CA ALA A 49 15.19 -5.37 9.98
C ALA A 49 15.54 -5.11 8.52
N THR A 50 15.79 -6.18 7.78
CA THR A 50 16.09 -6.13 6.36
C THR A 50 14.94 -5.43 5.67
N ARG A 51 15.20 -4.29 5.02
CA ARG A 51 14.16 -3.59 4.28
C ARG A 51 13.75 -4.41 3.07
N LEU A 52 12.45 -4.46 2.79
CA LEU A 52 11.92 -5.04 1.57
C LEU A 52 12.51 -4.31 0.35
N PRO A 53 13.02 -5.06 -0.65
CA PRO A 53 13.51 -4.47 -1.89
C PRO A 53 12.36 -3.84 -2.67
N ALA A 54 12.60 -2.77 -3.43
CA ALA A 54 11.55 -2.19 -4.27
C ALA A 54 11.04 -3.23 -5.29
N PRO A 55 9.71 -3.41 -5.45
CA PRO A 55 9.18 -4.27 -6.50
C PRO A 55 9.36 -3.60 -7.87
N ASP A 56 9.32 -4.40 -8.93
CA ASP A 56 9.25 -3.86 -10.29
C ASP A 56 7.88 -3.19 -10.49
N ILE A 57 7.89 -1.96 -11.00
CA ILE A 57 6.67 -1.16 -11.26
C ILE A 57 6.81 -0.59 -12.67
N ILE A 58 5.95 -1.04 -13.57
CA ILE A 58 5.88 -0.51 -14.94
C ILE A 58 5.39 0.93 -14.87
N THR A 59 6.23 1.87 -15.28
CA THR A 59 5.96 3.31 -15.27
C THR A 59 4.91 3.72 -16.30
N THR A 60 4.29 4.89 -16.11
CA THR A 60 3.37 5.47 -17.11
C THR A 60 4.00 5.62 -18.50
N ALA A 61 5.29 5.92 -18.56
CA ALA A 61 6.03 5.98 -19.83
C ALA A 61 6.18 4.59 -20.50
N GLN A 62 6.37 3.53 -19.72
CA GLN A 62 6.58 2.17 -20.26
C GLN A 62 5.30 1.57 -20.83
N TRP A 63 4.17 1.70 -20.14
CA TRP A 63 2.89 1.16 -20.63
C TRP A 63 2.19 2.08 -21.64
N GLY A 64 2.72 3.27 -21.92
CA GLY A 64 2.24 4.17 -22.97
C GLY A 64 1.07 5.05 -22.53
N ALA A 65 1.11 5.57 -21.31
CA ALA A 65 0.09 6.46 -20.78
C ALA A 65 -0.11 7.73 -21.61
N MET A 66 -1.37 8.15 -21.74
CA MET A 66 -1.70 9.49 -22.18
C MET A 66 -1.22 10.51 -21.16
N GLN A 67 -0.84 11.70 -21.63
CA GLN A 67 -0.51 12.81 -20.74
C GLN A 67 -1.75 13.27 -19.97
N PRO A 68 -1.62 13.64 -18.69
CA PRO A 68 -2.74 14.17 -17.92
C PRO A 68 -3.37 15.40 -18.60
N ASN A 69 -4.70 15.48 -18.59
CA ASN A 69 -5.43 16.65 -19.14
C ASN A 69 -5.26 17.90 -18.26
N TYR A 70 -4.99 17.70 -16.97
CA TYR A 70 -4.89 18.77 -15.97
C TYR A 70 -3.69 18.56 -15.05
N TYR A 71 -3.36 19.60 -14.28
CA TYR A 71 -2.39 19.48 -13.20
C TYR A 71 -2.85 18.46 -12.16
N LEU A 72 -1.97 17.52 -11.83
CA LEU A 72 -2.19 16.54 -10.77
C LEU A 72 -1.52 17.04 -9.49
N GLN A 73 -2.30 17.20 -8.43
CA GLN A 73 -1.79 17.69 -7.15
C GLN A 73 -0.99 16.60 -6.43
N THR A 74 0.20 16.96 -5.94
CA THR A 74 0.94 16.18 -4.95
C THR A 74 0.61 16.71 -3.55
N LEU A 75 0.30 15.80 -2.64
CA LEU A 75 0.05 16.09 -1.23
C LEU A 75 1.34 15.94 -0.45
N ASN A 76 1.67 16.95 0.36
CA ASN A 76 2.88 16.96 1.19
C ASN A 76 2.65 16.27 2.54
N GLU A 77 2.11 15.06 2.47
CA GLU A 77 1.82 14.19 3.61
C GLU A 77 1.87 12.72 3.16
N ARG A 78 1.76 11.79 4.11
CA ARG A 78 1.69 10.35 3.83
C ARG A 78 0.22 9.90 3.80
N PRO A 79 -0.15 8.90 2.99
CA PRO A 79 -1.50 8.36 3.01
C PRO A 79 -1.78 7.70 4.37
N SER A 80 -3.02 7.85 4.86
CA SER A 80 -3.51 7.22 6.10
C SER A 80 -4.14 5.85 5.87
N TYR A 81 -4.49 5.52 4.62
CA TYR A 81 -5.11 4.27 4.22
C TYR A 81 -4.58 3.80 2.86
N LEU A 82 -4.67 2.50 2.65
CA LEU A 82 -4.47 1.86 1.35
C LEU A 82 -5.76 1.16 0.95
N VAL A 83 -6.40 1.65 -0.10
CA VAL A 83 -7.69 1.16 -0.59
C VAL A 83 -7.47 0.21 -1.75
N ILE A 84 -7.94 -1.01 -1.60
CA ILE A 84 -7.96 -2.04 -2.64
C ILE A 84 -9.27 -1.94 -3.42
N HIS A 85 -9.13 -1.87 -4.74
CA HIS A 85 -10.22 -1.86 -5.70
C HIS A 85 -10.14 -3.06 -6.64
N HIS A 86 -11.25 -3.36 -7.30
CA HIS A 86 -11.21 -4.08 -8.56
C HIS A 86 -11.48 -3.09 -9.72
N THR A 87 -11.13 -3.43 -10.95
CA THR A 87 -11.45 -2.57 -12.11
C THR A 87 -12.90 -2.76 -12.59
N THR A 88 -13.57 -3.85 -12.18
CA THR A 88 -14.88 -4.27 -12.69
C THR A 88 -14.84 -4.61 -14.19
N THR A 89 -13.66 -4.74 -14.78
CA THR A 89 -13.52 -5.25 -16.16
C THR A 89 -13.77 -6.76 -16.19
N PRO A 90 -14.20 -7.31 -17.34
CA PRO A 90 -14.29 -8.76 -17.50
C PRO A 90 -12.98 -9.44 -17.12
N ASN A 91 -13.09 -10.61 -16.50
CA ASN A 91 -11.92 -11.42 -16.20
C ASN A 91 -11.33 -11.99 -17.49
N VAL A 92 -10.00 -12.09 -17.54
CA VAL A 92 -9.25 -12.64 -18.67
C VAL A 92 -8.24 -13.68 -18.20
N THR A 93 -7.88 -14.60 -19.09
CA THR A 93 -6.84 -15.62 -18.83
C THR A 93 -5.46 -15.19 -19.33
N ASP A 94 -5.39 -14.18 -20.19
CA ASP A 94 -4.13 -13.61 -20.66
C ASP A 94 -3.44 -12.83 -19.54
N GLY A 95 -2.39 -13.43 -18.98
CA GLY A 95 -1.54 -12.82 -17.95
C GLY A 95 -0.25 -12.22 -18.51
N SER A 96 -0.16 -11.95 -19.82
CA SER A 96 1.03 -11.35 -20.42
C SER A 96 1.28 -9.92 -19.95
N ARG A 97 2.50 -9.43 -20.18
CA ARG A 97 2.83 -8.04 -19.91
C ARG A 97 2.06 -7.11 -20.84
N GLU A 98 1.88 -7.49 -22.10
CA GLU A 98 1.12 -6.72 -23.09
C GLU A 98 -0.34 -6.58 -22.67
N ALA A 99 -0.95 -7.64 -22.11
CA ALA A 99 -2.28 -7.56 -21.51
C ALA A 99 -2.33 -6.62 -20.30
N ALA A 100 -1.30 -6.65 -19.45
CA ALA A 100 -1.17 -5.73 -18.31
C ALA A 100 -1.14 -4.25 -18.78
N GLU A 101 -0.29 -3.93 -19.76
CA GLU A 101 -0.18 -2.57 -20.30
C GLU A 101 -1.50 -2.14 -20.97
N SER A 102 -2.19 -3.06 -21.66
CA SER A 102 -3.51 -2.83 -22.25
C SER A 102 -4.59 -2.49 -21.22
N ILE A 103 -4.67 -3.21 -20.09
CA ILE A 103 -5.67 -2.88 -19.06
C ILE A 103 -5.43 -1.50 -18.45
N ALA A 104 -4.16 -1.11 -18.22
CA ALA A 104 -3.84 0.24 -17.74
C ALA A 104 -4.32 1.33 -18.71
N GLN A 105 -4.14 1.12 -20.02
CA GLN A 105 -4.65 2.02 -21.06
C GLN A 105 -6.18 2.08 -21.08
N VAL A 106 -6.86 0.93 -20.99
CA VAL A 106 -8.34 0.85 -20.97
C VAL A 106 -8.90 1.66 -19.80
N VAL A 107 -8.34 1.46 -18.60
CA VAL A 107 -8.77 2.16 -17.40
C VAL A 107 -8.51 3.67 -17.52
N GLN A 108 -7.32 4.08 -17.97
CA GLN A 108 -6.99 5.50 -18.15
C GLN A 108 -7.92 6.17 -19.17
N ASN A 109 -8.17 5.52 -20.32
CA ASN A 109 -9.07 6.02 -21.35
C ASN A 109 -10.49 6.22 -20.84
N ALA A 110 -11.00 5.28 -20.02
CA ALA A 110 -12.32 5.39 -19.43
C ALA A 110 -12.40 6.57 -18.42
N HIS A 111 -11.40 6.71 -17.55
CA HIS A 111 -11.33 7.78 -16.56
C HIS A 111 -11.15 9.18 -17.18
N MET A 112 -10.41 9.28 -18.29
CA MET A 112 -10.20 10.53 -19.01
C MET A 112 -11.25 10.81 -20.09
N SER A 113 -12.24 9.94 -20.25
CA SER A 113 -13.35 10.16 -21.19
C SER A 113 -14.11 11.44 -20.83
N PRO A 114 -14.78 12.09 -21.79
CA PRO A 114 -15.57 13.29 -21.52
C PRO A 114 -16.68 13.11 -20.47
N ALA A 115 -17.10 11.88 -20.19
CA ALA A 115 -18.10 11.58 -19.19
C ALA A 115 -17.55 11.62 -17.76
N ASN A 116 -16.28 11.24 -17.57
CA ASN A 116 -15.63 11.19 -16.27
C ASN A 116 -14.77 12.43 -16.02
N ASP A 117 -13.93 12.83 -16.98
CA ASP A 117 -13.07 14.03 -16.94
C ASP A 117 -12.08 14.07 -15.74
N TRP A 118 -11.48 12.94 -15.37
CA TRP A 118 -10.67 12.82 -14.15
C TRP A 118 -9.24 13.37 -14.26
N GLY A 119 -8.86 13.87 -15.43
CA GLY A 119 -7.53 14.41 -15.72
C GLY A 119 -6.43 13.36 -15.89
N ASP A 120 -6.58 12.18 -15.29
CA ASP A 120 -5.74 11.00 -15.43
C ASP A 120 -6.53 9.80 -14.85
N THR A 121 -5.94 8.61 -14.79
CA THR A 121 -6.53 7.51 -14.03
C THR A 121 -6.67 7.85 -12.53
N GLY A 122 -7.71 7.33 -11.88
CA GLY A 122 -8.11 7.77 -10.55
C GLY A 122 -7.29 7.19 -9.40
N GLN A 123 -6.80 5.97 -9.59
CA GLN A 123 -5.98 5.18 -8.68
C GLN A 123 -4.48 5.42 -8.89
N HIS A 124 -3.69 5.11 -7.87
CA HIS A 124 -2.24 5.35 -7.88
C HIS A 124 -1.48 4.24 -8.59
N PHE A 125 -1.93 3.00 -8.43
CA PHE A 125 -1.34 1.83 -9.07
C PHE A 125 -2.42 0.89 -9.57
N THR A 126 -2.06 0.08 -10.56
CA THR A 126 -2.86 -1.03 -11.07
C THR A 126 -2.05 -2.32 -10.94
N VAL A 127 -2.69 -3.43 -10.61
CA VAL A 127 -2.08 -4.77 -10.67
C VAL A 127 -2.89 -5.62 -11.63
N SER A 128 -2.24 -6.11 -12.68
CA SER A 128 -2.90 -6.97 -13.68
C SER A 128 -3.11 -8.39 -13.17
N ARG A 129 -3.96 -9.17 -13.85
CA ARG A 129 -4.16 -10.59 -13.59
C ARG A 129 -2.89 -11.41 -13.74
N GLY A 130 -1.93 -10.96 -14.55
CA GLY A 130 -0.59 -11.53 -14.67
C GLY A 130 0.36 -11.23 -13.51
N GLY A 131 -0.02 -10.34 -12.58
CA GLY A 131 0.83 -9.94 -11.45
C GLY A 131 1.79 -8.78 -11.75
N PHE A 132 1.59 -8.04 -12.84
CA PHE A 132 2.38 -6.86 -13.14
C PHE A 132 1.84 -5.65 -12.38
N ALA A 133 2.65 -5.06 -11.52
CA ALA A 133 2.37 -3.77 -10.89
C ALA A 133 2.70 -2.63 -11.87
N MET A 134 1.77 -1.69 -12.02
CA MET A 134 1.87 -0.55 -12.93
C MET A 134 1.57 0.73 -12.19
N GLU A 135 2.34 1.78 -12.47
CA GLU A 135 2.01 3.15 -12.08
C GLU A 135 0.72 3.56 -12.79
N GLY A 136 -0.30 3.96 -12.04
CA GLY A 136 -1.53 4.52 -12.56
C GLY A 136 -1.38 6.03 -12.69
N ARG A 137 -1.90 6.76 -11.69
CA ARG A 137 -1.88 8.22 -11.66
C ARG A 137 -0.45 8.75 -11.70
N HIS A 138 -0.14 9.60 -12.68
CA HIS A 138 1.21 10.10 -12.95
C HIS A 138 1.87 10.67 -11.69
N GLY A 139 3.12 10.28 -11.44
CA GLY A 139 3.91 10.74 -10.30
C GLY A 139 3.76 9.86 -9.06
N SER A 140 2.82 8.91 -9.04
CA SER A 140 2.61 8.02 -7.89
C SER A 140 3.83 7.17 -7.58
N ARG A 141 4.55 6.67 -8.61
CA ARG A 141 5.77 5.87 -8.40
C ARG A 141 6.88 6.71 -7.77
N HIS A 142 7.09 7.91 -8.29
CA HIS A 142 8.09 8.84 -7.74
C HIS A 142 7.77 9.26 -6.31
N ALA A 143 6.50 9.57 -6.02
CA ALA A 143 6.06 9.92 -4.68
C ALA A 143 6.27 8.75 -3.69
N LEU A 144 5.98 7.52 -4.12
CA LEU A 144 6.22 6.29 -3.37
C LEU A 144 7.72 6.07 -3.06
N GLU A 145 8.61 6.30 -4.03
CA GLU A 145 10.07 6.22 -3.80
C GLU A 145 10.54 7.21 -2.71
N GLY A 146 9.91 8.38 -2.63
CA GLY A 146 10.21 9.39 -1.62
C GLY A 146 9.61 9.11 -0.24
N GLY A 147 8.45 8.44 -0.17
CA GLY A 147 7.81 8.03 1.09
C GLY A 147 7.30 9.17 1.99
N GLN A 148 7.31 10.42 1.51
CA GLN A 148 6.90 11.61 2.28
C GLN A 148 5.70 12.34 1.66
N THR A 149 5.38 12.03 0.41
CA THR A 149 4.31 12.66 -0.36
C THR A 149 3.52 11.58 -1.08
N PHE A 150 2.27 11.83 -1.45
CA PHE A 150 1.54 11.00 -2.42
C PHE A 150 0.67 11.87 -3.32
N MET A 151 0.21 11.33 -4.44
CA MET A 151 -0.64 12.07 -5.37
C MET A 151 -2.06 12.19 -4.81
N LEU A 152 -2.76 13.29 -5.05
CA LEU A 152 -4.19 13.35 -4.77
C LEU A 152 -4.92 12.46 -5.79
N GLY A 153 -5.52 11.35 -5.35
CA GLY A 153 -6.31 10.45 -6.19
C GLY A 153 -7.72 10.99 -6.50
N VAL A 154 -8.49 10.21 -7.28
CA VAL A 154 -9.95 10.42 -7.47
C VAL A 154 -10.76 9.12 -7.41
N HIS A 155 -10.21 8.07 -6.80
CA HIS A 155 -10.79 6.72 -6.76
C HIS A 155 -11.83 6.48 -5.66
N ALA A 156 -11.85 7.27 -4.58
CA ALA A 156 -12.74 7.09 -3.44
C ALA A 156 -13.26 8.45 -2.93
N LEU A 157 -14.49 8.78 -3.30
CA LEU A 157 -15.12 10.06 -2.96
C LEU A 157 -15.09 10.31 -1.44
N GLY A 158 -14.57 11.48 -1.03
CA GLY A 158 -14.42 11.85 0.37
C GLY A 158 -13.15 11.32 1.07
N PHE A 159 -12.42 10.39 0.44
CA PHE A 159 -11.21 9.76 1.02
C PHE A 159 -9.94 9.96 0.18
N ASN A 160 -10.06 10.51 -1.03
CA ASN A 160 -8.95 10.74 -1.96
C ASN A 160 -7.74 11.48 -1.37
N ALA A 161 -7.96 12.43 -0.46
CA ALA A 161 -6.88 13.19 0.19
C ALA A 161 -6.21 12.43 1.35
N TYR A 162 -6.68 11.23 1.68
CA TYR A 162 -6.20 10.41 2.79
C TYR A 162 -5.78 9.01 2.38
N ALA A 163 -6.15 8.57 1.17
CA ALA A 163 -6.03 7.19 0.76
C ALA A 163 -5.24 7.06 -0.54
N LEU A 164 -4.30 6.10 -0.53
CA LEU A 164 -3.68 5.59 -1.74
C LEU A 164 -4.56 4.46 -2.28
N GLY A 165 -4.77 4.41 -3.59
CA GLY A 165 -5.64 3.44 -4.25
C GLY A 165 -4.88 2.50 -5.17
N ILE A 166 -5.16 1.20 -5.07
CA ILE A 166 -4.69 0.18 -6.02
C ILE A 166 -5.91 -0.45 -6.69
N GLU A 167 -5.96 -0.44 -8.01
CA GLU A 167 -6.94 -1.23 -8.78
C GLU A 167 -6.37 -2.56 -9.20
N CYS A 168 -7.04 -3.64 -8.82
CA CYS A 168 -6.74 -4.99 -9.27
C CYS A 168 -7.62 -5.32 -10.48
N GLU A 169 -7.00 -5.65 -11.62
CA GLU A 169 -7.71 -6.01 -12.85
C GLU A 169 -8.70 -7.14 -12.60
N GLY A 170 -9.97 -6.95 -12.96
CA GLY A 170 -11.00 -7.99 -12.98
C GLY A 170 -12.27 -7.65 -12.20
N LEU A 171 -13.15 -8.66 -12.11
CA LEU A 171 -14.41 -8.64 -11.38
C LEU A 171 -14.42 -9.78 -10.35
N TYR A 172 -14.46 -9.41 -9.06
CA TYR A 172 -14.23 -10.34 -7.96
C TYR A 172 -15.40 -10.47 -6.99
N MET A 173 -16.62 -10.51 -7.55
CA MET A 173 -17.83 -10.71 -6.77
C MET A 173 -17.93 -12.14 -6.26
N LEU A 174 -17.68 -13.13 -7.12
CA LEU A 174 -17.86 -14.55 -6.83
C LEU A 174 -16.54 -15.29 -6.59
N ASN A 175 -15.54 -15.00 -7.43
CA ASN A 175 -14.22 -15.61 -7.34
C ASN A 175 -13.18 -14.57 -6.87
N PRO A 176 -12.18 -14.94 -6.07
CA PRO A 176 -11.09 -14.04 -5.70
C PRO A 176 -10.12 -13.85 -6.89
N PRO A 177 -9.19 -12.87 -6.79
CA PRO A 177 -8.10 -12.73 -7.75
C PRO A 177 -7.29 -14.01 -7.95
N PRO A 178 -6.77 -14.25 -9.17
CA PRO A 178 -5.89 -15.38 -9.43
C PRO A 178 -4.58 -15.25 -8.63
N GLN A 179 -3.91 -16.38 -8.40
CA GLN A 179 -2.65 -16.42 -7.64
C GLN A 179 -1.58 -15.49 -8.23
N SER A 180 -1.52 -15.38 -9.57
CA SER A 180 -0.58 -14.49 -10.28
C SER A 180 -0.80 -13.02 -9.93
N LEU A 181 -2.06 -12.54 -9.92
CA LEU A 181 -2.36 -11.17 -9.49
C LEU A 181 -1.92 -10.97 -8.04
N TYR A 182 -2.27 -11.90 -7.16
CA TYR A 182 -1.94 -11.82 -5.75
C TYR A 182 -0.43 -11.77 -5.49
N ALA A 183 0.34 -12.58 -6.22
CA ALA A 183 1.80 -12.60 -6.17
C ALA A 183 2.44 -11.27 -6.62
N GLY A 184 1.78 -10.51 -7.50
CA GLY A 184 2.19 -9.15 -7.86
C GLY A 184 1.72 -8.08 -6.87
N LEU A 185 0.55 -8.28 -6.28
CA LEU A 185 -0.07 -7.33 -5.35
C LEU A 185 0.67 -7.27 -4.01
N VAL A 186 1.04 -8.41 -3.43
CA VAL A 186 1.67 -8.46 -2.10
C VAL A 186 2.97 -7.64 -2.06
N PRO A 187 3.93 -7.80 -3.01
CA PRO A 187 5.13 -6.99 -3.02
C PRO A 187 4.86 -5.49 -3.09
N LEU A 188 3.93 -5.07 -3.96
CA LEU A 188 3.53 -3.67 -4.09
C LEU A 188 2.95 -3.13 -2.77
N VAL A 189 1.98 -3.83 -2.20
CA VAL A 189 1.30 -3.43 -0.95
C VAL A 189 2.28 -3.37 0.22
N ALA A 190 3.15 -4.39 0.36
CA ALA A 190 4.13 -4.43 1.45
C ALA A 190 5.17 -3.32 1.31
N TYR A 191 5.64 -3.05 0.10
CA TYR A 191 6.54 -1.93 -0.16
C TYR A 191 5.88 -0.57 0.13
N ILE A 192 4.62 -0.36 -0.29
CA ILE A 192 3.84 0.85 0.06
C ILE A 192 3.73 1.00 1.58
N CYS A 193 3.41 -0.07 2.30
CA CYS A 193 3.32 -0.06 3.75
C CYS A 193 4.66 0.29 4.41
N GLN A 194 5.77 -0.24 3.88
CA GLN A 194 7.10 0.10 4.33
C GLN A 194 7.45 1.58 4.10
N GLN A 195 7.20 2.10 2.90
CA GLN A 195 7.62 3.48 2.55
C GLN A 195 6.84 4.55 3.33
N TYR A 196 5.55 4.30 3.55
CA TYR A 196 4.68 5.26 4.24
C TYR A 196 4.47 4.95 5.72
N GLU A 197 5.13 3.92 6.26
CA GLU A 197 4.92 3.42 7.64
C GLU A 197 3.44 3.13 7.92
N LEU A 198 2.73 2.64 6.90
CA LEU A 198 1.31 2.34 6.97
C LEU A 198 1.13 0.94 7.60
N PRO A 199 0.44 0.81 8.75
CA PRO A 199 0.25 -0.50 9.35
C PRO A 199 -0.71 -1.34 8.50
N PRO A 200 -0.52 -2.68 8.41
CA PRO A 200 -1.36 -3.54 7.56
C PRO A 200 -2.86 -3.46 7.88
N SER A 201 -3.23 -3.11 9.11
CA SER A 201 -4.63 -2.87 9.50
C SER A 201 -5.33 -1.73 8.75
N ARG A 202 -4.56 -0.88 8.05
CA ARG A 202 -5.06 0.24 7.21
C ARG A 202 -5.22 -0.13 5.73
N ILE A 203 -4.93 -1.38 5.36
CA ILE A 203 -5.32 -1.94 4.07
C ILE A 203 -6.82 -2.22 4.15
N ILE A 204 -7.62 -1.58 3.32
CA ILE A 204 -9.10 -1.62 3.37
C ILE A 204 -9.68 -1.81 1.97
N GLY A 205 -10.92 -2.25 1.87
CA GLY A 205 -11.66 -2.29 0.60
C GLY A 205 -12.31 -0.95 0.30
N HIS A 206 -12.58 -0.65 -0.96
CA HIS A 206 -13.30 0.59 -1.32
C HIS A 206 -14.65 0.73 -0.61
N ARG A 207 -15.38 -0.38 -0.43
CA ARG A 207 -16.65 -0.42 0.31
C ARG A 207 -16.56 0.04 1.77
N ASP A 208 -15.37 0.08 2.36
CA ASP A 208 -15.19 0.51 3.75
C ASP A 208 -15.31 2.03 3.92
N VAL A 209 -15.22 2.78 2.81
CA VAL A 209 -15.17 4.24 2.81
C VAL A 209 -16.21 4.89 1.91
N THR A 210 -16.69 4.16 0.90
CA THR A 210 -17.70 4.62 -0.06
C THR A 210 -18.81 3.57 -0.18
N ALA A 211 -20.05 3.98 -0.44
CA ALA A 211 -21.14 3.06 -0.74
C ALA A 211 -20.94 2.40 -2.13
N THR A 212 -20.31 1.23 -2.16
CA THR A 212 -20.00 0.46 -3.38
C THR A 212 -19.85 -1.02 -3.06
N SER A 213 -19.94 -1.89 -4.08
CA SER A 213 -19.55 -3.30 -3.98
C SER A 213 -18.06 -3.53 -4.24
N CYS A 214 -17.29 -2.52 -4.64
CA CYS A 214 -15.85 -2.66 -4.85
C CYS A 214 -15.11 -3.00 -3.52
N CYS A 215 -14.14 -3.91 -3.46
CA CYS A 215 -13.45 -4.66 -4.52
C CYS A 215 -14.07 -6.02 -4.89
N GLY A 216 -15.34 -6.24 -4.57
CA GLY A 216 -16.08 -7.48 -4.78
C GLY A 216 -16.08 -8.39 -3.55
N ASP A 217 -17.14 -9.19 -3.36
CA ASP A 217 -17.36 -9.93 -2.11
C ASP A 217 -16.28 -10.98 -1.86
N ALA A 218 -15.90 -11.74 -2.89
CA ALA A 218 -14.87 -12.77 -2.78
C ALA A 218 -13.49 -12.18 -2.50
N PHE A 219 -13.11 -11.08 -3.16
CA PHE A 219 -11.83 -10.43 -2.87
C PHE A 219 -11.83 -9.75 -1.50
N TYR A 220 -12.91 -9.05 -1.15
CA TYR A 220 -13.04 -8.39 0.14
C TYR A 220 -12.89 -9.37 1.31
N ALA A 221 -13.47 -10.57 1.20
CA ALA A 221 -13.32 -11.64 2.19
C ALA A 221 -11.87 -12.12 2.38
N LYS A 222 -11.00 -11.92 1.39
CA LYS A 222 -9.58 -12.32 1.42
C LYS A 222 -8.65 -11.21 1.92
N LEU A 223 -9.12 -9.98 2.15
CA LEU A 223 -8.28 -8.90 2.67
C LEU A 223 -7.55 -9.24 3.99
N PRO A 224 -8.11 -10.01 4.94
CA PRO A 224 -7.35 -10.46 6.11
C PRO A 224 -6.08 -11.26 5.79
N ILE A 225 -6.09 -12.05 4.71
CA ILE A 225 -4.91 -12.81 4.26
C ILE A 225 -3.85 -11.84 3.72
N LEU A 226 -4.26 -10.89 2.87
CA LEU A 226 -3.36 -9.84 2.37
C LEU A 226 -2.69 -9.07 3.51
N ARG A 227 -3.45 -8.70 4.54
CA ARG A 227 -2.91 -7.98 5.72
C ARG A 227 -1.87 -8.82 6.46
N GLU A 228 -2.10 -10.13 6.60
CA GLU A 228 -1.19 -11.03 7.29
C GLU A 228 0.09 -11.26 6.49
N ASP A 229 -0.01 -11.51 5.19
CA ASP A 229 1.14 -11.67 4.29
C ASP A 229 2.01 -10.42 4.26
N VAL A 230 1.40 -9.23 4.23
CA VAL A 230 2.11 -7.96 4.32
C VAL A 230 2.78 -7.79 5.68
N ARG A 231 2.10 -8.16 6.78
CA ARG A 231 2.68 -8.12 8.13
C ARG A 231 3.90 -9.03 8.24
N LEU A 232 3.81 -10.25 7.72
CA LEU A 232 4.93 -11.21 7.68
C LEU A 232 6.07 -10.67 6.82
N SER A 233 5.75 -10.06 5.68
CA SER A 233 6.74 -9.45 4.80
C SER A 233 7.53 -8.32 5.47
N LEU A 234 6.83 -7.43 6.15
CA LEU A 234 7.47 -6.35 6.91
C LEU A 234 8.31 -6.87 8.08
N ALA A 235 7.91 -7.98 8.70
CA ALA A 235 8.60 -8.55 9.86
C ALA A 235 9.88 -9.29 9.48
N SER A 236 9.92 -10.00 8.34
CA SER A 236 11.09 -10.76 7.92
C SER A 236 12.00 -10.03 6.94
N GLY A 237 11.52 -8.96 6.30
CA GLY A 237 12.25 -8.29 5.21
C GLY A 237 12.29 -9.08 3.91
N GLU A 238 11.41 -10.07 3.75
CA GLU A 238 11.25 -10.89 2.55
C GLU A 238 9.77 -10.91 2.15
N TYR A 239 9.44 -11.04 0.87
CA TYR A 239 8.03 -11.11 0.47
C TYR A 239 7.42 -12.47 0.82
N HIS A 240 6.37 -12.46 1.65
CA HIS A 240 5.56 -13.65 1.98
C HIS A 240 4.28 -13.61 1.18
N VAL A 241 4.09 -14.56 0.28
CA VAL A 241 2.88 -14.69 -0.53
C VAL A 241 2.22 -16.03 -0.19
N SER A 242 1.03 -15.99 0.38
CA SER A 242 0.23 -17.18 0.64
C SER A 242 -0.12 -17.89 -0.67
N GLU A 243 0.22 -19.18 -0.75
CA GLU A 243 -0.17 -20.05 -1.86
C GLU A 243 -1.67 -20.38 -1.81
N GLY A 244 -2.26 -20.61 -2.98
CA GLY A 244 -3.67 -20.96 -3.10
C GLY A 244 -4.64 -19.83 -2.75
N PHE A 245 -4.18 -18.57 -2.74
CA PHE A 245 -5.06 -17.40 -2.59
C PHE A 245 -6.19 -17.42 -3.62
N GLY A 246 -5.83 -17.71 -4.87
CA GLY A 246 -6.74 -17.87 -6.00
C GLY A 246 -7.25 -19.31 -6.21
N ALA A 247 -7.11 -20.23 -5.24
CA ALA A 247 -7.58 -21.61 -5.40
C ALA A 247 -9.11 -21.71 -5.52
N ASP A 248 -9.85 -20.68 -5.13
CA ASP A 248 -11.30 -20.61 -5.40
C ASP A 248 -11.57 -20.13 -6.84
N ASN A 249 -10.54 -19.71 -7.57
CA ASN A 249 -10.54 -19.31 -8.98
C ASN A 249 -9.80 -20.34 -9.87
N LEU A 250 -9.98 -21.64 -9.59
CA LEU A 250 -9.31 -22.73 -10.31
C LEU A 250 -9.83 -22.97 -11.74
N PHE A 251 -10.93 -22.33 -12.12
CA PHE A 251 -11.56 -22.47 -13.43
C PHE A 251 -11.62 -21.13 -14.15
N ASP A 252 -11.61 -21.16 -15.49
CA ASP A 252 -11.76 -19.97 -16.33
C ASP A 252 -13.04 -19.21 -15.96
N ASP A 253 -12.86 -18.07 -15.29
CA ASP A 253 -13.92 -17.18 -14.82
C ASP A 253 -14.19 -16.02 -15.77
N ALA A 254 -13.67 -16.06 -17.01
CA ALA A 254 -13.92 -15.03 -18.02
C ALA A 254 -15.40 -14.90 -18.42
N HIS A 255 -16.20 -15.93 -18.14
CA HIS A 255 -17.66 -15.91 -18.34
C HIS A 255 -18.43 -15.19 -17.23
N VAL A 256 -17.80 -14.88 -16.08
CA VAL A 256 -18.43 -14.13 -14.98
C VAL A 256 -18.44 -12.64 -15.35
N THR A 257 -19.59 -12.13 -15.77
CA THR A 257 -19.80 -10.72 -16.11
C THR A 257 -20.62 -10.00 -15.03
N PRO A 258 -20.68 -8.65 -15.02
CA PRO A 258 -21.58 -7.92 -14.13
C PRO A 258 -23.04 -8.37 -14.24
N GLU A 259 -23.52 -8.65 -15.46
CA GLU A 259 -24.89 -9.14 -15.70
C GLU A 259 -25.12 -10.51 -15.06
N TYR A 260 -24.16 -11.43 -15.19
CA TYR A 260 -24.23 -12.75 -14.55
C TYR A 260 -24.36 -12.63 -13.01
N VAL A 261 -23.62 -11.70 -12.40
CA VAL A 261 -23.69 -11.47 -10.94
C VAL A 261 -25.06 -10.91 -10.52
N GLU A 262 -25.70 -10.08 -11.35
CA GLU A 262 -27.04 -9.58 -11.08
C GLU A 262 -28.10 -10.69 -11.19
N GLU A 263 -27.98 -11.59 -12.17
CA GLU A 263 -28.88 -12.73 -12.34
C GLU A 263 -28.81 -13.73 -11.17
N GLU A 264 -27.61 -14.04 -10.67
CA GLU A 264 -27.42 -14.96 -9.53
C GLU A 264 -27.86 -14.38 -8.17
N ARG A 265 -28.07 -13.06 -8.08
CA ARG A 265 -28.57 -12.39 -6.87
C ARG A 265 -30.10 -12.32 -6.78
N GLY A 266 -30.81 -12.91 -7.76
CA GLY A 266 -32.27 -12.98 -7.85
C GLY A 266 -32.97 -13.84 -6.80
#